data_AF-M7XJY9-F1
#
_entry.id   AF-M7XJY9-F1
#
_cell.length_a   1.000
_cell.length_b   1.000
_cell.length_c   1.000
_cell.angle_alpha   90.00
_cell.angle_beta   90.00
_cell.angle_gamma   90.00
#
_symmetry.space_group_name_H-M   'P 1'
#
loop_
_entity.id
_entity.type
_entity.pdbx_description
1 polymer ?
#
loop_
_entity_poly.entity_id
_entity_poly.type
_entity_poly.pdbx_seq_one_letter_code
_entity_poly.pdbx_strand_id
1 'polypeptide(L)'
;MKIGKCKLCNQERELLNKSHVIPNSFFRAVMDENNSLIQTSNLELRSGIEKPKKIFTGEFDKGILCSECDNNVLGGLDKYGHKVFYAGFASKKSSPEIRNVHNPQGSVYTIIKNVDYRKFKLFLLSILWRASISSRPFFKEVSLGPYEEILRKMLFEQNPGKNNEFPILIYMPHDKELNLKSINGPPRKFEFQNQSAYLFTINGFFFIYVVSVEKLDPSILEFTVNTKNEFRIFHLPEGKSRDYILRFLNIK
;
A
#
# COMPACT_ATOMS: atom_id res chain seq x y z
N MET A 1 -11.66 -26.07 7.91
CA MET A 1 -10.53 -25.67 7.04
C MET A 1 -10.42 -26.72 5.95
N LYS A 2 -9.96 -26.36 4.74
CA LYS A 2 -9.87 -27.28 3.59
C LYS A 2 -8.39 -27.60 3.33
N ILE A 3 -8.07 -28.85 3.03
CA ILE A 3 -6.74 -29.22 2.54
C ILE A 3 -6.61 -28.77 1.08
N GLY A 4 -5.52 -28.10 0.76
CA GLY A 4 -5.16 -27.75 -0.60
C GLY A 4 -3.76 -27.14 -0.68
N LYS A 5 -3.32 -26.89 -1.91
CA LYS A 5 -2.03 -26.24 -2.19
C LYS A 5 -2.04 -24.76 -1.79
N CYS A 6 -1.21 -24.40 -0.80
CA CYS A 6 -0.98 -23.02 -0.41
C CYS A 6 -0.29 -22.25 -1.54
N LYS A 7 -0.82 -21.06 -1.89
CA LYS A 7 -0.30 -20.25 -3.01
C LYS A 7 1.08 -19.65 -2.76
N LEU A 8 1.51 -19.50 -1.51
CA LEU A 8 2.84 -18.94 -1.19
C LEU A 8 3.91 -20.02 -1.14
N CYS A 9 3.77 -21.03 -0.27
CA CYS A 9 4.78 -22.09 -0.11
C CYS A 9 4.65 -23.25 -1.09
N ASN A 10 3.58 -23.31 -1.90
CA ASN A 10 3.29 -24.38 -2.85
C ASN A 10 3.18 -25.79 -2.24
N GLN A 11 2.98 -25.90 -0.92
CA GLN A 11 2.78 -27.18 -0.23
C GLN A 11 1.28 -27.45 0.00
N GLU A 12 0.90 -28.73 -0.02
CA GLU A 12 -0.40 -29.19 0.49
C GLU A 12 -0.47 -28.96 1.99
N ARG A 13 -1.45 -28.15 2.43
CA ARG A 13 -1.62 -27.72 3.81
C ARG A 13 -3.10 -27.50 4.11
N GLU A 14 -3.44 -27.39 5.39
CA GLU A 14 -4.71 -26.79 5.78
C GLU A 14 -4.72 -25.30 5.43
N LEU A 15 -5.69 -24.90 4.62
CA LEU A 15 -5.84 -23.54 4.16
C LEU A 15 -6.83 -22.77 5.04
N LEU A 16 -6.50 -21.51 5.29
CA LEU A 16 -7.28 -20.61 6.12
C LEU A 16 -8.63 -20.31 5.47
N ASN A 17 -9.67 -20.24 6.31
CA ASN A 17 -11.00 -19.78 5.88
C ASN A 17 -11.04 -18.26 5.65
N LYS A 18 -10.06 -17.51 6.17
CA LYS A 18 -9.88 -16.06 6.02
C LYS A 18 -8.40 -15.75 5.92
N SER A 19 -7.93 -15.40 4.73
CA SER A 19 -6.60 -14.83 4.47
C SER A 19 -6.79 -13.35 4.15
N HIS A 20 -6.08 -12.44 4.82
CA HIS A 20 -6.24 -11.00 4.58
C HIS A 20 -5.57 -10.63 3.26
N VAL A 21 -6.32 -10.08 2.30
CA VAL A 21 -5.75 -9.55 1.03
C VAL A 21 -5.20 -8.14 1.22
N ILE A 22 -6.01 -7.26 1.82
CA ILE A 22 -5.56 -5.95 2.33
C ILE A 22 -5.58 -6.02 3.86
N PRO A 23 -4.43 -5.86 4.53
CA PRO A 23 -4.33 -5.96 5.98
C PRO A 23 -5.26 -4.97 6.71
N ASN A 24 -5.90 -5.41 7.79
CA ASN A 24 -6.78 -4.55 8.61
C ASN A 24 -6.05 -3.34 9.22
N SER A 25 -4.73 -3.44 9.37
CA SER A 25 -3.86 -2.35 9.81
C SER A 25 -4.01 -1.10 8.95
N PHE A 26 -4.41 -1.24 7.69
CA PHE A 26 -4.55 -0.13 6.75
C PHE A 26 -5.78 0.74 6.93
N PHE A 27 -6.65 0.57 7.94
CA PHE A 27 -7.97 1.25 7.99
C PHE A 27 -8.15 2.32 9.09
N ARG A 28 -7.07 2.87 9.70
CA ARG A 28 -7.20 3.80 10.87
C ARG A 28 -6.31 5.06 10.87
N ALA A 29 -6.25 5.83 9.78
CA ALA A 29 -5.47 7.08 9.74
C ALA A 29 -6.39 8.22 9.32
N VAL A 30 -6.39 9.29 10.09
CA VAL A 30 -7.05 10.55 9.76
C VAL A 30 -6.03 11.65 10.00
N MET A 31 -5.83 12.54 9.04
CA MET A 31 -4.94 13.70 9.14
C MET A 31 -5.62 14.85 9.90
N ASP A 32 -4.87 15.71 10.59
CA ASP A 32 -5.39 17.02 11.04
C ASP A 32 -5.42 18.05 9.92
N GLU A 33 -6.06 19.18 10.23
CA GLU A 33 -6.03 20.45 9.51
C GLU A 33 -4.62 20.97 9.16
N ASN A 34 -3.56 20.43 9.78
CA ASN A 34 -2.16 20.81 9.56
C ASN A 34 -1.39 19.81 8.68
N ASN A 35 -2.07 18.88 8.02
CA ASN A 35 -1.44 17.81 7.22
C ASN A 35 -0.39 17.00 7.99
N SER A 36 -0.61 16.77 9.28
CA SER A 36 0.17 15.82 10.09
C SER A 36 -0.58 14.48 10.23
N LEU A 37 0.15 13.37 10.18
CA LEU A 37 -0.39 12.03 10.44
C LEU A 37 -0.88 11.96 11.90
N ILE A 38 -2.20 12.03 12.14
CA ILE A 38 -2.74 11.78 13.48
C ILE A 38 -3.08 10.31 13.67
N GLN A 39 -2.55 9.78 14.76
CA GLN A 39 -3.06 8.63 15.49
C GLN A 39 -4.54 8.83 15.88
N THR A 40 -5.44 8.05 15.31
CA THR A 40 -6.91 8.19 15.51
C THR A 40 -7.36 8.08 16.97
N SER A 41 -6.53 7.62 17.91
CA SER A 41 -6.90 7.57 19.33
C SER A 41 -7.15 8.94 19.97
N ASN A 42 -6.64 10.04 19.40
CA ASN A 42 -6.81 11.39 19.97
C ASN A 42 -7.98 12.20 19.38
N LEU A 43 -8.45 11.84 18.17
CA LEU A 43 -9.62 12.48 17.54
C LEU A 43 -10.95 12.00 18.14
N GLU A 44 -10.96 10.78 18.69
CA GLU A 44 -12.12 10.16 19.33
C GLU A 44 -12.57 10.88 20.63
N LEU A 45 -11.71 11.73 21.20
CA LEU A 45 -11.99 12.48 22.43
C LEU A 45 -12.44 13.93 22.22
N ARG A 46 -12.26 14.51 21.02
CA ARG A 46 -12.48 15.95 20.81
C ARG A 46 -13.72 16.31 20.01
N SER A 47 -14.22 15.40 19.19
CA SER A 47 -15.30 15.70 18.27
C SER A 47 -16.36 14.64 18.42
N GLY A 48 -17.56 15.01 18.91
CA GLY A 48 -18.75 14.16 18.98
C GLY A 48 -19.29 13.73 17.61
N ILE A 49 -18.39 13.39 16.69
CA ILE A 49 -18.66 12.90 15.34
C ILE A 49 -19.14 11.47 15.50
N GLU A 50 -20.38 11.24 15.11
CA GLU A 50 -20.98 9.91 15.04
C GLU A 50 -20.03 8.92 14.35
N LYS A 51 -19.94 7.72 14.92
CA LYS A 51 -19.19 6.58 14.37
C LYS A 51 -19.37 6.53 12.85
N PRO A 52 -18.30 6.55 12.02
CA PRO A 52 -18.46 6.29 10.60
C PRO A 52 -19.18 4.95 10.42
N LYS A 53 -20.39 4.99 9.87
CA LYS A 53 -21.21 3.80 9.59
C LYS A 53 -20.44 2.95 8.58
N LYS A 54 -19.91 1.81 9.05
CA LYS A 54 -19.02 0.83 8.40
C LYS A 54 -17.56 1.26 8.29
N ILE A 55 -16.77 0.83 9.29
CA ILE A 55 -15.33 0.61 9.14
C ILE A 55 -15.17 -0.52 8.11
N PHE A 56 -14.44 -0.27 7.02
CA PHE A 56 -14.09 -1.30 6.07
C PHE A 56 -13.23 -2.34 6.78
N THR A 57 -13.76 -3.54 7.01
CA THR A 57 -13.09 -4.60 7.76
C THR A 57 -12.17 -5.40 6.84
N GLY A 58 -11.24 -4.76 6.13
CA GLY A 58 -10.34 -5.45 5.19
C GLY A 58 -11.04 -6.24 4.08
N GLU A 59 -10.27 -6.65 3.07
CA GLU A 59 -10.75 -7.66 2.12
C GLU A 59 -10.09 -8.99 2.43
N PHE A 60 -10.89 -10.04 2.43
CA PHE A 60 -10.45 -11.40 2.74
C PHE A 60 -10.78 -12.34 1.59
N ASP A 61 -9.93 -13.34 1.41
CA ASP A 61 -10.26 -14.51 0.60
C ASP A 61 -10.12 -15.80 1.44
N LYS A 62 -10.69 -16.90 0.95
CA LYS A 62 -10.70 -18.20 1.60
C LYS A 62 -9.92 -19.21 0.77
N GLY A 63 -9.16 -20.07 1.44
CA GLY A 63 -8.52 -21.20 0.78
C GLY A 63 -7.36 -20.82 -0.16
N ILE A 64 -6.67 -19.71 0.09
CA ILE A 64 -5.51 -19.28 -0.71
C ILE A 64 -4.18 -19.49 0.01
N LEU A 65 -4.14 -19.38 1.34
CA LEU A 65 -2.92 -19.45 2.15
C LEU A 65 -3.10 -20.38 3.36
N CYS A 66 -2.02 -21.04 3.77
CA CYS A 66 -1.95 -21.75 5.04
C CYS A 66 -1.59 -20.79 6.19
N SER A 67 -1.81 -21.22 7.43
CA SER A 67 -1.53 -20.41 8.64
C SER A 67 -0.08 -19.92 8.71
N GLU A 68 0.90 -20.76 8.36
CA GLU A 68 2.32 -20.40 8.39
C GLU A 68 2.63 -19.25 7.41
N CYS A 69 2.08 -19.31 6.20
CA CYS A 69 2.32 -18.29 5.19
C CYS A 69 1.59 -16.98 5.51
N ASP A 70 0.31 -17.03 5.87
CA ASP A 70 -0.48 -15.82 6.14
C ASP A 70 -0.07 -15.14 7.46
N ASN A 71 0.03 -15.90 8.56
CA ASN A 71 0.23 -15.31 9.89
C ASN A 71 1.70 -15.05 10.24
N ASN A 72 2.62 -15.91 9.78
CA ASN A 72 4.03 -15.82 10.16
C ASN A 72 4.84 -15.10 9.09
N VAL A 73 4.84 -15.60 7.84
CA VAL A 73 5.61 -15.00 6.75
C VAL A 73 5.07 -13.62 6.37
N LEU A 74 3.80 -13.52 5.99
CA LEU A 74 3.19 -12.25 5.57
C LEU A 74 2.75 -11.41 6.77
N GLY A 75 2.25 -12.03 7.84
CA GLY A 75 1.81 -11.31 9.04
C GLY A 75 2.92 -10.52 9.75
N GLY A 76 4.19 -10.95 9.63
CA GLY A 76 5.34 -10.17 10.08
C GLY A 76 5.52 -8.86 9.30
N LEU A 77 5.31 -8.90 7.98
CA LEU A 77 5.34 -7.74 7.10
C LEU A 77 4.16 -6.80 7.37
N ASP A 78 2.95 -7.36 7.57
CA ASP A 78 1.74 -6.60 7.89
C ASP A 78 1.89 -5.81 9.20
N LYS A 79 2.47 -6.43 10.23
CA LYS A 79 2.82 -5.77 11.50
C LYS A 79 3.83 -4.65 11.29
N TYR A 80 4.80 -4.83 10.40
CA TYR A 80 5.79 -3.80 10.11
C TYR A 80 5.17 -2.60 9.40
N GLY A 81 4.39 -2.84 8.34
CA GLY A 81 3.68 -1.80 7.62
C GLY A 81 2.71 -1.01 8.51
N HIS A 82 2.02 -1.70 9.44
CA HIS A 82 1.20 -1.03 10.46
C HIS A 82 2.03 -0.05 11.31
N LYS A 83 3.25 -0.41 11.70
CA LYS A 83 4.11 0.48 12.50
C LYS A 83 4.55 1.70 11.72
N VAL A 84 4.85 1.56 10.43
CA VAL A 84 5.25 2.66 9.56
C VAL A 84 4.12 3.68 9.40
N PHE A 85 2.88 3.22 9.18
CA PHE A 85 1.75 4.11 8.90
C PHE A 85 0.97 4.59 10.14
N TYR A 86 0.92 3.82 11.24
CA TYR A 86 -0.06 4.06 12.32
C TYR A 86 0.52 4.13 13.73
N ALA A 87 1.46 3.25 14.08
CA ALA A 87 1.85 3.12 15.48
C ALA A 87 2.93 4.13 15.89
N GLY A 88 3.72 4.64 14.93
CA GLY A 88 5.06 5.11 15.26
C GLY A 88 5.88 3.96 15.87
N PHE A 89 7.21 3.99 15.76
CA PHE A 89 7.98 3.03 16.55
C PHE A 89 8.11 3.53 17.98
N ALA A 90 7.96 2.63 18.96
CA ALA A 90 7.91 2.94 20.39
C ALA A 90 9.18 3.64 20.94
N SER A 91 10.27 3.70 20.17
CA SER A 91 11.47 4.46 20.54
C SER A 91 11.76 5.52 19.48
N LYS A 92 12.11 6.75 19.91
CA LYS A 92 12.49 7.86 19.02
C LYS A 92 13.57 7.49 17.98
N LYS A 93 14.48 6.57 18.31
CA LYS A 93 15.54 6.10 17.39
C LYS A 93 15.04 5.20 16.26
N SER A 94 13.89 4.55 16.43
CA SER A 94 13.30 3.71 15.39
C SER A 94 12.07 4.34 14.76
N SER A 95 11.51 5.43 15.31
CA SER A 95 10.33 6.11 14.78
C SER A 95 10.60 6.64 13.37
N PRO A 96 9.61 6.66 12.45
CA PRO A 96 9.83 7.25 11.15
C PRO A 96 10.09 8.74 11.34
N GLU A 97 11.15 9.25 10.72
CA GLU A 97 11.39 10.70 10.68
C GLU A 97 10.62 11.27 9.51
N ILE A 98 9.81 12.30 9.77
CA ILE A 98 8.89 12.90 8.79
C ILE A 98 9.37 14.31 8.48
N ARG A 99 9.58 14.60 7.20
CA ARG A 99 9.94 15.93 6.72
C ARG A 99 9.10 16.33 5.52
N ASN A 100 8.29 17.38 5.68
CA ASN A 100 7.57 18.01 4.58
C ASN A 100 8.55 18.87 3.77
N VAL A 101 8.48 18.75 2.44
CA VAL A 101 9.32 19.49 1.50
C VAL A 101 8.44 20.23 0.51
N HIS A 102 8.70 21.53 0.39
CA HIS A 102 8.13 22.39 -0.63
C HIS A 102 9.25 22.76 -1.59
N ASN A 103 9.19 22.23 -2.80
CA ASN A 103 10.17 22.53 -3.82
C ASN A 103 9.87 23.90 -4.46
N PRO A 104 10.87 24.77 -4.72
CA PRO A 104 10.68 26.01 -5.48
C PRO A 104 9.87 25.89 -6.78
N GLN A 105 9.85 24.72 -7.43
CA GLN A 105 9.02 24.46 -8.62
C GLN A 105 7.55 24.08 -8.30
N GLY A 106 7.09 24.25 -7.05
CA GLY A 106 5.71 24.06 -6.63
C GLY A 106 5.30 22.63 -6.26
N SER A 107 6.22 21.66 -6.33
CA SER A 107 5.95 20.30 -5.86
C SER A 107 6.00 20.20 -4.34
N VAL A 108 5.02 19.53 -3.75
CA VAL A 108 4.95 19.25 -2.31
C VAL A 108 5.05 17.75 -2.09
N TYR A 109 5.94 17.33 -1.20
CA TYR A 109 6.07 15.92 -0.84
C TYR A 109 6.57 15.75 0.59
N THR A 110 6.26 14.61 1.20
CA THR A 110 6.75 14.22 2.51
C THR A 110 7.85 13.16 2.35
N ILE A 111 8.98 13.35 3.01
CA ILE A 111 10.02 12.31 3.14
C ILE A 111 9.80 11.58 4.46
N ILE A 112 9.77 10.25 4.39
CA ILE A 112 9.70 9.37 5.55
C ILE A 112 11.00 8.57 5.61
N LYS A 113 11.81 8.76 6.66
CA LYS A 113 13.06 8.03 6.91
C LYS A 113 12.94 7.04 8.06
N ASN A 114 13.99 6.27 8.31
CA ASN A 114 14.06 5.20 9.32
C ASN A 114 13.07 4.06 9.06
N VAL A 115 12.85 3.75 7.78
CA VAL A 115 11.95 2.69 7.33
C VAL A 115 12.79 1.60 6.67
N ASP A 116 12.83 0.41 7.27
CA ASP A 116 13.54 -0.77 6.76
C ASP A 116 13.06 -1.08 5.33
N TYR A 117 13.95 -0.84 4.37
CA TYR A 117 13.68 -1.01 2.95
C TYR A 117 13.09 -2.39 2.64
N ARG A 118 13.72 -3.44 3.17
CA ARG A 118 13.33 -4.82 2.91
C ARG A 118 11.92 -5.09 3.41
N LYS A 119 11.66 -4.79 4.69
CA LYS A 119 10.37 -5.10 5.31
C LYS A 119 9.24 -4.28 4.70
N PHE A 120 9.48 -2.98 4.47
CA PHE A 120 8.44 -2.10 3.94
C PHE A 120 8.11 -2.41 2.49
N LYS A 121 9.12 -2.64 1.65
CA LYS A 121 8.89 -2.99 0.25
C LYS A 121 8.16 -4.33 0.12
N LEU A 122 8.62 -5.36 0.84
CA LEU A 122 7.96 -6.67 0.83
C LEU A 122 6.53 -6.59 1.37
N PHE A 123 6.28 -5.77 2.38
CA PHE A 123 4.93 -5.49 2.86
C PHE A 123 4.03 -4.95 1.73
N LEU A 124 4.45 -3.91 1.03
CA LEU A 124 3.67 -3.34 -0.07
C LEU A 124 3.46 -4.36 -1.20
N LEU A 125 4.52 -5.08 -1.60
CA LEU A 125 4.43 -6.13 -2.62
C LEU A 125 3.51 -7.28 -2.19
N SER A 126 3.42 -7.58 -0.89
CA SER A 126 2.51 -8.61 -0.39
C SER A 126 1.04 -8.26 -0.64
N ILE A 127 0.69 -6.97 -0.68
CA ILE A 127 -0.69 -6.52 -0.94
C ILE A 127 -1.03 -6.75 -2.41
N LEU A 128 -0.14 -6.33 -3.31
CA LEU A 128 -0.30 -6.53 -4.75
C LEU A 128 -0.38 -8.02 -5.10
N TRP A 129 0.53 -8.83 -4.56
CA TRP A 129 0.55 -10.27 -4.82
C TRP A 129 -0.69 -10.98 -4.27
N ARG A 130 -1.11 -10.67 -3.04
CA ARG A 130 -2.35 -11.25 -2.47
C ARG A 130 -3.58 -10.86 -3.30
N ALA A 131 -3.61 -9.64 -3.83
CA ALA A 131 -4.68 -9.20 -4.71
C ALA A 131 -4.69 -9.98 -6.04
N SER A 132 -3.52 -10.33 -6.60
CA SER A 132 -3.46 -11.09 -7.86
C SER A 132 -3.93 -12.53 -7.74
N ILE A 133 -3.67 -13.18 -6.60
CA ILE A 133 -4.09 -14.57 -6.36
C ILE A 133 -5.52 -14.68 -5.80
N SER A 134 -6.18 -13.54 -5.55
CA SER A 134 -7.52 -13.50 -4.96
C SER A 134 -8.59 -13.73 -6.02
N SER A 135 -9.58 -14.56 -5.67
CA SER A 135 -10.76 -14.86 -6.48
C SER A 135 -11.90 -13.83 -6.31
N ARG A 136 -11.74 -12.88 -5.37
CA ARG A 136 -12.79 -11.89 -5.04
C ARG A 136 -13.02 -10.94 -6.21
N PRO A 137 -14.29 -10.63 -6.58
CA PRO A 137 -14.60 -9.67 -7.64
C PRO A 137 -13.97 -8.29 -7.47
N PHE A 138 -13.70 -7.89 -6.22
CA PHE A 138 -13.03 -6.64 -5.90
C PHE A 138 -11.62 -6.53 -6.49
N PHE A 139 -10.90 -7.65 -6.64
CA PHE A 139 -9.53 -7.68 -7.17
C PHE A 139 -9.45 -8.17 -8.63
N LYS A 140 -10.58 -8.28 -9.33
CA LYS A 140 -10.65 -8.91 -10.67
C LYS A 140 -9.72 -8.31 -11.72
N GLU A 141 -9.35 -7.03 -11.59
CA GLU A 141 -8.45 -6.36 -12.54
C GLU A 141 -6.96 -6.65 -12.24
N VAL A 142 -6.63 -7.11 -11.03
CA VAL A 142 -5.26 -7.40 -10.62
C VAL A 142 -4.85 -8.77 -11.18
N SER A 143 -4.10 -8.75 -12.27
CA SER A 143 -3.60 -9.95 -12.94
C SER A 143 -2.15 -9.75 -13.35
N LEU A 144 -1.24 -10.32 -12.56
CA LEU A 144 0.19 -10.13 -12.73
C LEU A 144 0.80 -11.04 -13.81
N GLY A 145 0.07 -12.03 -14.31
CA GLY A 145 0.59 -13.01 -15.27
C GLY A 145 1.92 -13.61 -14.79
N PRO A 146 3.01 -13.56 -15.58
CA PRO A 146 4.30 -14.15 -15.20
C PRO A 146 4.93 -13.49 -13.96
N TYR A 147 4.56 -12.24 -13.65
CA TYR A 147 5.10 -11.51 -12.50
C TYR A 147 4.55 -12.02 -11.15
N GLU A 148 3.46 -12.78 -11.17
CA GLU A 148 2.90 -13.37 -9.94
C GLU A 148 3.89 -14.33 -9.26
N GLU A 149 4.54 -15.19 -10.04
CA GLU A 149 5.51 -16.16 -9.53
C GLU A 149 6.81 -15.46 -9.07
N ILE A 150 7.19 -14.38 -9.76
CA ILE A 150 8.34 -13.56 -9.37
C ILE A 150 8.08 -12.95 -7.98
N LEU A 151 6.94 -12.28 -7.79
CA LEU A 151 6.57 -11.72 -6.49
C LEU A 151 6.38 -12.80 -5.42
N ARG A 152 5.81 -13.96 -5.76
CA ARG A 152 5.69 -15.09 -4.82
C ARG A 152 7.06 -15.48 -4.27
N LYS A 153 8.07 -15.65 -5.15
CA LYS A 153 9.44 -15.99 -4.74
C LYS A 153 10.06 -14.89 -3.90
N MET A 154 9.96 -13.63 -4.31
CA MET A 154 10.44 -12.48 -3.53
C MET A 154 9.88 -12.47 -2.10
N LEU A 155 8.57 -12.72 -1.94
CA LEU A 155 7.91 -12.79 -0.63
C LEU A 155 8.32 -14.01 0.17
N PHE A 156 8.38 -15.18 -0.45
CA PHE A 156 8.76 -16.43 0.21
C PHE A 156 10.22 -16.42 0.68
N GLU A 157 11.11 -15.91 -0.15
CA GLU A 157 12.56 -15.83 0.11
C GLU A 157 12.95 -14.58 0.91
N GLN A 158 11.99 -13.71 1.23
CA GLN A 158 12.21 -12.43 1.94
C GLN A 158 13.23 -11.52 1.22
N ASN A 159 13.20 -11.54 -0.12
CA ASN A 159 14.09 -10.78 -0.98
C ASN A 159 13.34 -9.59 -1.63
N PRO A 160 13.64 -8.34 -1.25
CA PRO A 160 12.92 -7.16 -1.75
C PRO A 160 13.31 -6.77 -3.19
N GLY A 161 14.34 -7.38 -3.77
CA GLY A 161 14.94 -6.93 -5.03
C GLY A 161 15.51 -5.50 -4.94
N LYS A 162 15.84 -4.93 -6.10
CA LYS A 162 16.34 -3.56 -6.25
C LYS A 162 15.20 -2.54 -6.29
N ASN A 163 15.47 -1.27 -6.02
CA ASN A 163 14.45 -0.22 -6.01
C ASN A 163 13.72 -0.04 -7.35
N ASN A 164 14.35 -0.38 -8.47
CA ASN A 164 13.76 -0.34 -9.80
C ASN A 164 12.97 -1.61 -10.19
N GLU A 165 12.97 -2.64 -9.35
CA GLU A 165 12.15 -3.84 -9.54
C GLU A 165 10.84 -3.66 -8.77
N PHE A 166 9.71 -3.65 -9.48
CA PHE A 166 8.39 -3.37 -8.91
C PHE A 166 8.34 -2.06 -8.08
N PRO A 167 8.70 -0.91 -8.66
CA PRO A 167 8.67 0.35 -7.93
C PRO A 167 7.24 0.69 -7.52
N ILE A 168 7.11 1.18 -6.29
CA ILE A 168 5.85 1.56 -5.67
C ILE A 168 5.89 3.04 -5.36
N LEU A 169 4.93 3.79 -5.88
CA LEU A 169 4.77 5.22 -5.62
C LEU A 169 3.58 5.45 -4.71
N ILE A 170 3.73 6.38 -3.78
CA ILE A 170 2.69 6.71 -2.80
C ILE A 170 2.31 8.17 -3.01
N TYR A 171 1.04 8.40 -3.29
CA TYR A 171 0.46 9.74 -3.41
C TYR A 171 -0.57 9.96 -2.32
N MET A 172 -0.66 11.21 -1.88
CA MET A 172 -1.68 11.68 -0.95
C MET A 172 -2.40 12.88 -1.57
N PRO A 173 -3.73 12.88 -1.64
CA PRO A 173 -4.50 14.05 -2.05
C PRO A 173 -4.42 15.16 -1.00
N HIS A 174 -4.34 16.40 -1.45
CA HIS A 174 -4.33 17.60 -0.59
C HIS A 174 -5.71 18.29 -0.50
N ASP A 175 -6.71 17.75 -1.18
CA ASP A 175 -8.05 18.35 -1.27
C ASP A 175 -8.81 18.11 0.05
N LYS A 176 -9.04 19.17 0.83
CA LYS A 176 -9.80 19.12 2.09
C LYS A 176 -11.24 18.64 1.92
N GLU A 177 -11.82 18.84 0.73
CA GLU A 177 -13.19 18.42 0.38
C GLU A 177 -13.28 17.04 -0.27
N LEU A 178 -12.15 16.40 -0.63
CA LEU A 178 -12.21 15.01 -1.03
C LEU A 178 -12.60 14.21 0.21
N ASN A 179 -13.86 13.79 0.26
CA ASN A 179 -14.31 12.87 1.28
C ASN A 179 -13.68 11.51 0.97
N LEU A 180 -12.41 11.30 1.31
CA LEU A 180 -11.60 10.13 0.95
C LEU A 180 -12.23 8.80 1.37
N LYS A 181 -13.20 8.86 2.30
CA LYS A 181 -14.08 7.76 2.68
C LYS A 181 -14.92 7.21 1.51
N SER A 182 -15.11 7.96 0.42
CA SER A 182 -15.89 7.57 -0.77
C SER A 182 -15.07 7.04 -1.95
N ILE A 183 -13.72 7.08 -1.90
CA ILE A 183 -12.83 6.64 -3.00
C ILE A 183 -12.20 5.26 -2.70
N ASN A 184 -12.79 4.47 -1.80
CA ASN A 184 -12.38 3.07 -1.64
C ASN A 184 -13.04 2.23 -2.76
N GLY A 185 -12.38 2.21 -3.92
CA GLY A 185 -12.76 1.43 -5.08
C GLY A 185 -11.90 0.18 -5.27
N PRO A 186 -12.33 -0.77 -6.12
CA PRO A 186 -11.48 -1.89 -6.53
C PRO A 186 -10.18 -1.38 -7.16
N PRO A 187 -9.04 -2.06 -6.98
CA PRO A 187 -7.81 -1.68 -7.65
C PRO A 187 -8.00 -1.69 -9.16
N ARG A 188 -7.35 -0.75 -9.84
CA ARG A 188 -7.49 -0.56 -11.29
C ARG A 188 -6.17 -0.78 -11.99
N LYS A 189 -6.23 -1.46 -13.12
CA LYS A 189 -5.09 -1.56 -14.03
C LYS A 189 -5.04 -0.32 -14.92
N PHE A 190 -3.84 0.23 -15.12
CA PHE A 190 -3.63 1.36 -16.02
C PHE A 190 -2.20 1.35 -16.58
N GLU A 191 -1.92 2.31 -17.47
CA GLU A 191 -0.59 2.51 -18.02
C GLU A 191 0.08 3.73 -17.37
N PHE A 192 1.30 3.54 -16.87
CA PHE A 192 2.10 4.57 -16.23
C PHE A 192 3.46 4.65 -16.91
N GLN A 193 3.77 5.75 -17.60
CA GLN A 193 4.99 5.89 -18.41
C GLN A 193 5.22 4.70 -19.36
N ASN A 194 4.18 4.32 -20.11
CA ASN A 194 4.16 3.15 -21.02
C ASN A 194 4.36 1.79 -20.32
N GLN A 195 4.33 1.75 -18.99
CA GLN A 195 4.44 0.52 -18.20
C GLN A 195 3.09 0.09 -17.63
N SER A 196 2.84 -1.21 -17.57
CA SER A 196 1.68 -1.74 -16.84
C SER A 196 1.79 -1.42 -15.35
N ALA A 197 0.74 -0.81 -14.80
CA ALA A 197 0.67 -0.45 -13.39
C ALA A 197 -0.70 -0.74 -12.77
N TYR A 198 -0.73 -0.77 -11.45
CA TYR A 198 -1.95 -0.93 -10.65
C TYR A 198 -2.11 0.20 -9.66
N LEU A 199 -3.28 0.83 -9.65
CA LEU A 199 -3.67 1.84 -8.68
C LEU A 199 -4.51 1.18 -7.58
N PHE A 200 -4.04 1.26 -6.35
CA PHE A 200 -4.80 0.90 -5.16
C PHE A 200 -5.09 2.17 -4.36
N THR A 201 -6.36 2.37 -3.99
CA THR A 201 -6.73 3.39 -3.01
C THR A 201 -6.88 2.72 -1.66
N ILE A 202 -6.02 3.07 -0.72
CA ILE A 202 -6.07 2.51 0.63
C ILE A 202 -5.93 3.66 1.62
N ASN A 203 -6.99 3.92 2.38
CA ASN A 203 -7.01 4.89 3.46
C ASN A 203 -6.64 6.33 3.05
N GLY A 204 -7.13 6.74 1.88
CA GLY A 204 -6.86 8.08 1.34
C GLY A 204 -5.50 8.22 0.67
N PHE A 205 -4.65 7.19 0.71
CA PHE A 205 -3.43 7.13 -0.09
C PHE A 205 -3.69 6.37 -1.39
N PHE A 206 -3.00 6.81 -2.44
CA PHE A 206 -2.91 6.10 -3.70
C PHE A 206 -1.57 5.39 -3.77
N PHE A 207 -1.61 4.08 -3.97
CA PHE A 207 -0.44 3.24 -4.21
C PHE A 207 -0.41 2.84 -5.67
N ILE A 208 0.60 3.31 -6.39
CA ILE A 208 0.85 2.92 -7.78
C ILE A 208 1.95 1.86 -7.77
N TYR A 209 1.58 0.64 -8.13
CA TYR A 209 2.51 -0.47 -8.32
C TYR A 209 2.87 -0.58 -9.79
N VAL A 210 4.11 -0.29 -10.16
CA VAL A 210 4.59 -0.49 -11.54
C VAL A 210 5.15 -1.90 -11.67
N VAL A 211 4.71 -2.65 -12.68
CA VAL A 211 5.01 -4.09 -12.82
C VAL A 211 6.03 -4.39 -13.92
N SER A 212 6.17 -3.50 -14.89
CA SER A 212 7.00 -3.75 -16.08
C SER A 212 8.46 -3.31 -15.90
N VAL A 213 9.35 -3.95 -16.67
CA VAL A 213 10.82 -3.94 -16.55
C VAL A 213 11.51 -2.93 -17.45
N GLU A 214 10.77 -2.11 -18.22
CA GLU A 214 11.41 -1.07 -19.01
C GLU A 214 11.86 0.10 -18.12
N LYS A 215 12.75 0.94 -18.65
CA LYS A 215 13.36 2.03 -17.90
C LYS A 215 12.32 3.11 -17.61
N LEU A 216 11.89 3.19 -16.35
CA LEU A 216 11.24 4.38 -15.81
C LEU A 216 12.20 5.56 -15.80
N ASP A 217 11.63 6.77 -15.82
CA ASP A 217 12.41 7.98 -15.56
C ASP A 217 13.15 7.83 -14.21
N PRO A 218 14.49 8.01 -14.15
CA PRO A 218 15.26 7.87 -12.92
C PRO A 218 14.74 8.74 -11.76
N SER A 219 14.12 9.88 -12.05
CA SER A 219 13.52 10.76 -11.05
C SER A 219 12.39 10.07 -10.26
N ILE A 220 11.63 9.15 -10.89
CA ILE A 220 10.58 8.37 -10.24
C ILE A 220 11.15 7.42 -9.18
N LEU A 221 12.36 6.89 -9.43
CA LEU A 221 13.03 5.99 -8.49
C LEU A 221 13.47 6.69 -7.20
N GLU A 222 13.49 8.03 -7.17
CA GLU A 222 13.71 8.76 -5.93
C GLU A 222 12.48 8.79 -5.01
N PHE A 223 11.28 8.59 -5.57
CA PHE A 223 10.02 8.64 -4.82
C PHE A 223 9.59 7.26 -4.33
N THR A 224 10.15 6.19 -4.90
CA THR A 224 9.86 4.83 -4.43
C THR A 224 10.59 4.50 -3.13
N VAL A 225 10.13 3.44 -2.47
CA VAL A 225 10.81 2.84 -1.32
C VAL A 225 12.20 2.41 -1.77
N ASN A 226 13.24 2.92 -1.10
CA ASN A 226 14.61 2.76 -1.58
C ASN A 226 15.57 2.27 -0.50
N THR A 227 16.77 1.87 -0.93
CA THR A 227 17.80 1.25 -0.08
C THR A 227 18.40 2.18 0.97
N LYS A 228 18.07 3.48 0.95
CA LYS A 228 18.45 4.45 1.99
C LYS A 228 17.52 4.41 3.21
N ASN A 229 16.63 3.43 3.30
CA ASN A 229 15.62 3.29 4.35
C ASN A 229 14.68 4.49 4.43
N GLU A 230 14.30 5.01 3.26
CA GLU A 230 13.35 6.11 3.13
C GLU A 230 12.40 5.87 1.95
N PHE A 231 11.27 6.58 1.98
CA PHE A 231 10.37 6.71 0.85
C PHE A 231 9.75 8.12 0.84
N ARG A 232 9.14 8.50 -0.28
CA ARG A 232 8.49 9.80 -0.40
C ARG A 232 7.00 9.62 -0.67
N ILE A 233 6.19 10.49 -0.10
CA ILE A 233 4.76 10.61 -0.39
C ILE A 233 4.57 11.90 -1.18
N PHE A 234 4.12 11.79 -2.42
CA PHE A 234 3.85 12.96 -3.25
C PHE A 234 2.47 13.55 -2.90
N HIS A 235 2.40 14.86 -2.68
CA HIS A 235 1.13 15.51 -2.38
C HIS A 235 0.55 16.02 -3.69
N LEU A 236 -0.63 15.52 -4.05
CA LEU A 236 -1.35 16.03 -5.22
C LEU A 236 -1.74 17.49 -4.96
N PRO A 237 -1.60 18.40 -5.95
CA PRO A 237 -1.98 19.79 -5.77
C PRO A 237 -3.45 19.92 -5.37
N GLU A 238 -3.71 20.87 -4.47
CA GLU A 238 -5.08 21.17 -4.03
C GLU A 238 -5.99 21.53 -5.21
N GLY A 239 -7.20 20.98 -5.20
CA GLY A 239 -8.21 21.15 -6.26
C GLY A 239 -7.91 20.35 -7.54
N LYS A 240 -6.79 19.62 -7.61
CA LYS A 240 -6.41 18.82 -8.78
C LYS A 240 -6.42 17.32 -8.51
N SER A 241 -6.69 16.88 -7.27
CA SER A 241 -6.57 15.46 -6.93
C SER A 241 -7.47 14.58 -7.81
N ARG A 242 -8.71 15.03 -8.08
CA ARG A 242 -9.63 14.35 -9.01
C ARG A 242 -9.07 14.23 -10.42
N ASP A 243 -8.49 15.29 -10.97
CA ASP A 243 -7.92 15.28 -12.33
C ASP A 243 -6.75 14.30 -12.43
N TYR A 244 -5.88 14.26 -11.42
CA TYR A 244 -4.80 13.28 -11.36
C TYR A 244 -5.33 11.85 -11.29
N ILE A 245 -6.35 11.59 -10.48
CA ILE A 245 -6.98 10.27 -10.37
C ILE A 245 -7.62 9.87 -11.71
N LEU A 246 -8.39 10.77 -12.34
CA LEU A 246 -9.03 10.51 -13.63
C LEU A 246 -7.98 10.24 -14.72
N ARG A 247 -6.89 11.02 -14.74
CA ARG A 247 -5.74 10.79 -15.62
C ARG A 247 -5.08 9.44 -15.38
N PHE A 248 -4.80 9.06 -14.13
CA PHE A 248 -4.26 7.73 -13.82
C PHE A 248 -5.20 6.63 -14.30
N LEU A 249 -6.50 6.81 -14.14
CA LEU A 249 -7.49 5.79 -14.51
C LEU A 249 -7.86 5.80 -16.00
N ASN A 250 -7.28 6.69 -16.82
CA ASN A 250 -7.68 6.91 -18.21
C ASN A 250 -9.21 7.11 -18.38
N ILE A 251 -9.85 7.73 -17.39
CA ILE A 251 -11.27 8.07 -17.43
C ILE A 251 -11.36 9.51 -17.96
N LYS A 252 -12.00 9.67 -19.13
CA LYS A 252 -12.29 10.98 -19.72
C LYS A 252 -13.36 11.73 -18.92
#